data_AF-R8MPB6-F1
#
_entry.id   AF-R8MPB6-F1
#
_cell.length_a   1.000
_cell.length_b   1.000
_cell.length_c   1.000
_cell.angle_alpha   90.00
_cell.angle_beta   90.00
_cell.angle_gamma   90.00
#
_symmetry.space_group_name_H-M   'P 1'
#
loop_
_entity.id
_entity.type
_entity.pdbx_description
1 polymer ?
#
loop_
_entity_poly.entity_id
_entity_poly.type
_entity_poly.pdbx_seq_one_letter_code
_entity_poly.pdbx_strand_id
1 'polypeptide(L)'
;MAVYRPVHVSFWQDSFVLDLTPEEKYFYLYLMTNSKTSQSGIYELPLRIIETDTGYNRETVMKLLERFAEYGKINYNQKTKELFLINWLKFNPIKNVNIEKCVLKEIQSVKDQDFLVDFYETCLQLEKEQDFKIPRIKEYLSVRLEGLIRGFQDPSKEEEKEKEEEKEEEKEQKQEKRASAEEVVEVNPISFYEQNFGLITPFIADGIHAWIDDLNAELVVKAMEIALEKNTRNMNYVNTILRDWHLKGLKTVADVEAADKAFRAQRLAKPQQSTQVPYQQKGLSESTKNVIQQQESWEQNIPTDEELAALNQKSGWMVQ
;
A
#
# COMPACT_ATOMS: atom_id res chain seq x y z
N MET A 1 -19.08 8.59 1.99
CA MET A 1 -18.35 8.74 3.28
C MET A 1 -18.43 10.19 3.69
N ALA A 2 -18.63 10.47 4.97
CA ALA A 2 -18.53 11.85 5.47
C ALA A 2 -17.11 12.36 5.20
N VAL A 3 -17.00 13.51 4.54
CA VAL A 3 -15.71 14.18 4.30
C VAL A 3 -15.45 15.06 5.52
N TYR A 4 -14.68 14.54 6.48
CA TYR A 4 -14.26 15.29 7.66
C TYR A 4 -12.79 15.68 7.52
N ARG A 5 -12.50 16.97 7.72
CA ARG A 5 -11.14 17.55 7.67
C ARG A 5 -10.84 18.18 9.03
N PRO A 6 -10.06 17.51 9.90
CA PRO A 6 -9.72 18.07 11.19
C PRO A 6 -8.68 19.19 11.03
N VAL A 7 -8.90 20.31 11.72
CA VAL A 7 -7.86 21.31 11.97
C VAL A 7 -7.38 21.12 13.40
N HIS A 8 -6.08 20.93 13.59
CA HIS A 8 -5.53 20.70 14.92
C HIS A 8 -5.65 21.97 15.77
N VAL A 9 -5.99 21.82 17.06
CA VAL A 9 -6.19 22.96 17.97
C VAL A 9 -4.93 23.81 18.16
N SER A 10 -3.74 23.24 17.93
CA SER A 10 -2.47 24.00 17.93
C SER A 10 -2.38 25.04 16.82
N PHE A 11 -3.29 25.03 15.83
CA PHE A 11 -3.37 26.05 14.79
C PHE A 11 -3.37 27.46 15.39
N TRP A 12 -4.10 27.67 16.49
CA TRP A 12 -4.19 28.97 17.15
C TRP A 12 -2.92 29.40 17.90
N GLN A 13 -1.98 28.48 18.10
CA GLN A 13 -0.71 28.71 18.79
C GLN A 13 0.48 28.71 17.82
N ASP A 14 0.23 28.51 16.52
CA ASP A 14 1.27 28.56 15.50
C ASP A 14 1.80 29.98 15.33
N SER A 15 3.14 30.14 15.32
CA SER A 15 3.78 31.46 15.28
C SER A 15 3.37 32.26 14.04
N PHE A 16 3.24 31.60 12.89
CA PHE A 16 2.81 32.28 11.67
C PHE A 16 1.34 32.70 11.78
N VAL A 17 0.48 31.81 12.30
CA VAL A 17 -0.94 32.14 12.49
C VAL A 17 -1.13 33.29 13.45
N LEU A 18 -0.32 33.41 14.53
CA LEU A 18 -0.44 34.50 15.50
C LEU A 18 -0.28 35.89 14.84
N ASP A 19 0.67 36.01 13.92
CA ASP A 19 1.01 37.26 13.22
C ASP A 19 -0.01 37.67 12.14
N LEU A 20 -0.89 36.76 11.74
CA LEU A 20 -1.93 37.04 10.75
C LEU A 20 -3.03 37.95 11.31
N THR A 21 -3.56 38.80 10.44
CA THR A 21 -4.78 39.58 10.71
C THR A 21 -6.00 38.65 10.88
N PRO A 22 -7.08 39.09 11.55
CA PRO A 22 -8.30 38.28 11.68
C PRO A 22 -8.89 37.84 10.33
N GLU A 23 -8.81 38.71 9.31
CA GLU A 23 -9.26 38.42 7.94
C GLU A 23 -8.42 37.30 7.31
N GLU A 24 -7.09 37.36 7.44
CA GLU A 24 -6.20 36.32 6.94
C GLU A 24 -6.38 35.00 7.69
N LYS A 25 -6.58 35.02 9.02
CA LYS A 25 -6.87 33.82 9.81
C LYS A 25 -8.13 33.12 9.29
N TYR A 26 -9.20 33.89 9.07
CA TYR A 26 -10.44 33.39 8.51
C TYR A 26 -10.23 32.81 7.11
N PHE A 27 -9.54 33.56 6.24
CA PHE A 27 -9.30 33.15 4.86
C PHE A 27 -8.46 31.86 4.80
N TYR A 28 -7.39 31.76 5.60
CA TYR A 28 -6.56 30.56 5.63
C TYR A 28 -7.32 29.34 6.15
N LEU A 29 -8.12 29.52 7.19
CA LEU A 29 -8.98 28.46 7.70
C LEU A 29 -9.96 27.99 6.62
N TYR A 30 -10.59 28.92 5.90
CA TYR A 30 -11.46 28.61 4.76
C TYR A 30 -10.74 27.80 3.66
N LEU A 31 -9.49 28.16 3.30
CA LEU A 31 -8.72 27.38 2.34
C LEU A 31 -8.51 25.93 2.82
N MET A 32 -8.28 25.70 4.11
CA MET A 32 -8.10 24.34 4.64
C MET A 32 -9.40 23.55 4.83
N THR A 33 -10.56 24.21 4.97
CA THR A 33 -11.81 23.56 5.40
C THR A 33 -12.98 23.69 4.43
N ASN A 34 -12.80 24.29 3.27
CA ASN A 34 -13.88 24.41 2.28
C ASN A 34 -14.33 23.04 1.73
N SER A 35 -15.48 23.04 1.07
CA SER A 35 -16.11 21.80 0.55
C SER A 35 -15.33 21.11 -0.59
N LYS A 36 -14.35 21.80 -1.19
CA LYS A 36 -13.53 21.28 -2.29
C LYS A 36 -12.21 20.68 -1.82
N THR A 37 -11.81 20.89 -0.56
CA THR A 37 -10.52 20.44 -0.06
C THR A 37 -10.34 18.93 -0.15
N SER A 38 -9.30 18.52 -0.86
CA SER A 38 -8.93 17.13 -1.14
C SER A 38 -7.98 16.56 -0.07
N GLN A 39 -7.74 15.26 -0.12
CA GLN A 39 -6.78 14.61 0.76
C GLN A 39 -5.32 14.92 0.33
N SER A 40 -5.08 15.14 -0.97
CA SER A 40 -3.80 15.58 -1.50
C SER A 40 -3.44 17.02 -1.11
N GLY A 41 -4.43 17.86 -0.80
CA GLY A 41 -4.24 19.31 -0.62
C GLY A 41 -4.17 20.07 -1.94
N ILE A 42 -4.37 19.39 -3.08
CA ILE A 42 -4.53 20.00 -4.42
C ILE A 42 -5.97 19.80 -4.88
N TYR A 43 -6.68 20.88 -5.17
CA TYR A 43 -8.08 20.82 -5.57
C TYR A 43 -8.52 22.02 -6.41
N GLU A 44 -9.58 21.84 -7.19
CA GLU A 44 -10.17 22.93 -8.00
C GLU A 44 -10.96 23.90 -7.10
N LEU A 45 -10.55 25.16 -7.09
CA LEU A 45 -11.17 26.24 -6.33
C LEU A 45 -11.31 27.52 -7.19
N PRO A 46 -12.36 27.62 -8.02
CA PRO A 46 -12.63 28.82 -8.80
C PRO A 46 -12.86 30.05 -7.92
N LEU A 47 -12.34 31.22 -8.33
CA LEU A 47 -12.52 32.49 -7.61
C LEU A 47 -13.98 32.79 -7.26
N ARG A 48 -14.94 32.41 -8.13
CA ARG A 48 -16.37 32.62 -7.90
C ARG A 48 -16.90 31.87 -6.68
N ILE A 49 -16.36 30.68 -6.40
CA ILE A 49 -16.72 29.91 -5.20
C ILE A 49 -16.20 30.66 -3.97
N ILE A 50 -14.95 31.11 -4.01
CA ILE A 50 -14.35 31.87 -2.91
C ILE A 50 -15.14 33.16 -2.61
N GLU A 51 -15.49 33.94 -3.64
CA GLU A 51 -16.34 35.14 -3.50
C GLU A 51 -17.67 34.84 -2.82
N THR A 52 -18.30 33.71 -3.19
CA THR A 52 -19.62 33.34 -2.69
C THR A 52 -19.54 32.86 -1.24
N ASP A 53 -18.55 32.03 -0.92
CA ASP A 53 -18.40 31.42 0.40
C ASP A 53 -17.88 32.43 1.44
N THR A 54 -16.98 33.33 1.03
CA THR A 54 -16.38 34.34 1.93
C THR A 54 -17.14 35.65 1.97
N GLY A 55 -17.92 35.97 0.93
CA GLY A 55 -18.57 37.27 0.75
C GLY A 55 -17.62 38.37 0.26
N TYR A 56 -16.35 38.05 -0.02
CA TYR A 56 -15.37 39.02 -0.53
C TYR A 56 -15.53 39.29 -2.01
N ASN A 57 -15.13 40.50 -2.43
CA ASN A 57 -15.03 40.84 -3.84
C ASN A 57 -13.80 40.20 -4.47
N ARG A 58 -13.77 40.15 -5.81
CA ARG A 58 -12.68 39.53 -6.57
C ARG A 58 -11.30 40.07 -6.23
N GLU A 59 -11.17 41.39 -6.08
CA GLU A 59 -9.89 42.04 -5.81
C GLU A 59 -9.33 41.64 -4.45
N THR A 60 -10.18 41.63 -3.42
CA THR A 60 -9.80 41.16 -2.08
C THR A 60 -9.38 39.69 -2.12
N VAL A 61 -10.15 38.83 -2.79
CA VAL A 61 -9.80 37.40 -2.93
C VAL A 61 -8.45 37.23 -3.62
N MET A 62 -8.20 37.93 -4.73
CA MET A 62 -6.94 37.83 -5.45
C MET A 62 -5.76 38.33 -4.60
N LYS A 63 -5.91 39.46 -3.90
CA LYS A 63 -4.87 39.98 -2.98
C LYS A 63 -4.58 39.01 -1.84
N LEU A 64 -5.60 38.37 -1.27
CA LEU A 64 -5.41 37.37 -0.21
C LEU A 64 -4.68 36.14 -0.75
N LEU A 65 -5.09 35.62 -1.92
CA LEU A 65 -4.40 34.49 -2.56
C LEU A 65 -2.92 34.82 -2.86
N GLU A 66 -2.65 36.01 -3.39
CA GLU A 66 -1.29 36.49 -3.67
C GLU A 66 -0.44 36.57 -2.40
N ARG A 67 -0.97 37.17 -1.32
CA ARG A 67 -0.28 37.22 -0.02
C ARG A 67 0.04 35.83 0.54
N PHE A 68 -0.90 34.89 0.49
CA PHE A 68 -0.64 33.53 0.97
C PHE A 68 0.35 32.75 0.09
N ALA A 69 0.43 33.10 -1.20
CA ALA A 69 1.48 32.58 -2.08
C ALA A 69 2.86 33.18 -1.72
N GLU A 70 2.93 34.48 -1.46
CA GLU A 70 4.17 35.15 -0.98
C GLU A 70 4.63 34.60 0.37
N TYR A 71 3.70 34.24 1.26
CA TYR A 71 4.01 33.57 2.54
C TYR A 71 4.51 32.11 2.37
N GLY A 72 4.47 31.56 1.15
CA GLY A 72 4.82 30.17 0.89
C GLY A 72 3.86 29.19 1.55
N LYS A 73 2.58 29.55 1.67
CA LYS A 73 1.53 28.69 2.24
C LYS A 73 0.67 28.02 1.19
N ILE A 74 0.49 28.66 0.04
CA ILE A 74 -0.32 28.12 -1.06
C ILE A 74 0.34 28.42 -2.40
N ASN A 75 0.02 27.62 -3.42
CA ASN A 75 0.15 28.01 -4.82
C ASN A 75 -1.24 28.01 -5.46
N TYR A 76 -1.56 29.02 -6.27
CA TYR A 76 -2.84 29.11 -6.97
C TYR A 76 -2.63 29.32 -8.47
N ASN A 77 -3.14 28.40 -9.28
CA ASN A 77 -3.11 28.55 -10.72
C ASN A 77 -4.44 29.09 -11.23
N GLN A 78 -4.40 30.32 -11.77
CA GLN A 78 -5.59 30.99 -12.29
C GLN A 78 -6.18 30.36 -13.56
N LYS A 79 -5.37 29.69 -14.38
CA LYS A 79 -5.78 29.03 -15.63
C LYS A 79 -6.55 27.74 -15.34
N THR A 80 -5.98 26.86 -14.51
CA THR A 80 -6.61 25.59 -14.15
C THR A 80 -7.63 25.74 -13.02
N LYS A 81 -7.61 26.88 -12.32
CA LYS A 81 -8.40 27.18 -11.11
C LYS A 81 -8.11 26.20 -9.98
N GLU A 82 -6.87 25.73 -9.91
CA GLU A 82 -6.42 24.79 -8.89
C GLU A 82 -5.67 25.54 -7.80
N LEU A 83 -5.85 25.08 -6.56
CA LEU A 83 -5.12 25.54 -5.41
C LEU A 83 -4.34 24.37 -4.82
N PHE A 84 -3.08 24.61 -4.48
CA PHE A 84 -2.23 23.68 -3.76
C PHE A 84 -1.87 24.26 -2.39
N LEU A 85 -2.19 23.53 -1.31
CA LEU A 85 -1.79 23.86 0.05
C LEU A 85 -0.40 23.31 0.35
N ILE A 86 0.58 24.20 0.56
CA ILE A 86 1.96 23.82 0.86
C ILE A 86 2.04 23.21 2.26
N ASN A 87 2.87 22.18 2.43
CA ASN A 87 3.01 21.41 3.67
C ASN A 87 1.73 20.70 4.15
N TRP A 88 0.72 20.52 3.29
CA TRP A 88 -0.54 19.86 3.66
C TRP A 88 -0.33 18.46 4.24
N LEU A 89 0.53 17.66 3.60
CA LEU A 89 0.82 16.28 3.99
C LEU A 89 1.53 16.15 5.34
N LYS A 90 2.20 17.20 5.83
CA LYS A 90 2.82 17.22 7.16
C LYS A 90 1.77 17.11 8.27
N PHE A 91 0.63 17.74 8.08
CA PHE A 91 -0.47 17.74 9.05
C PHE A 91 -1.55 16.70 8.71
N ASN A 92 -1.66 16.33 7.44
CA ASN A 92 -2.60 15.34 6.93
C ASN A 92 -1.86 14.16 6.28
N PRO A 93 -1.04 13.42 7.04
CA PRO A 93 -0.21 12.36 6.48
C PRO A 93 -1.07 11.24 5.93
N ILE A 94 -0.59 10.66 4.84
CA ILE A 94 -1.13 9.41 4.30
C ILE A 94 -0.69 8.33 5.29
N LYS A 95 -1.64 7.65 5.94
CA LYS A 95 -1.31 6.64 6.97
C LYS A 95 -1.70 5.22 6.59
N ASN A 96 -2.56 5.08 5.58
CA ASN A 96 -3.08 3.79 5.16
C ASN A 96 -3.28 3.75 3.64
N VAL A 97 -3.43 2.52 3.14
CA VAL A 97 -3.62 2.25 1.70
C VAL A 97 -4.91 2.87 1.15
N ASN A 98 -5.94 3.07 1.98
CA ASN A 98 -7.20 3.66 1.53
C ASN A 98 -7.06 5.18 1.28
N ILE A 99 -6.34 5.88 2.15
CA ILE A 99 -5.98 7.28 1.98
C ILE A 99 -5.07 7.42 0.77
N GLU A 100 -4.07 6.54 0.61
CA GLU A 100 -3.19 6.53 -0.56
C GLU A 100 -3.99 6.37 -1.87
N LYS A 101 -4.92 5.40 -1.92
CA LYS A 101 -5.82 5.23 -3.08
C LYS A 101 -6.69 6.46 -3.35
N CYS A 102 -7.17 7.12 -2.30
CA CYS A 102 -7.98 8.34 -2.43
C CYS A 102 -7.14 9.47 -3.03
N VAL A 103 -5.95 9.70 -2.46
CA VAL A 103 -5.00 10.71 -2.96
C VAL A 103 -4.61 10.41 -4.40
N LEU A 104 -4.31 9.15 -4.73
CA LEU A 104 -3.97 8.73 -6.08
C LEU A 104 -5.07 9.09 -7.09
N LYS A 105 -6.35 8.89 -6.73
CA LYS A 105 -7.48 9.28 -7.57
C LYS A 105 -7.58 10.81 -7.74
N GLU A 106 -7.28 11.57 -6.68
CA GLU A 106 -7.30 13.04 -6.71
C GLU A 106 -6.18 13.59 -7.60
N ILE A 107 -4.93 13.14 -7.42
CA ILE A 107 -3.77 13.60 -8.22
C ILE A 107 -3.88 13.23 -9.70
N GLN A 108 -4.61 12.16 -10.04
CA GLN A 108 -4.91 11.81 -11.42
C GLN A 108 -5.73 12.89 -12.15
N SER A 109 -6.59 13.58 -11.40
CA SER A 109 -7.47 14.63 -11.93
C SER A 109 -6.82 16.03 -11.97
N VAL A 110 -5.66 16.20 -11.36
CA VAL A 110 -4.91 17.46 -11.35
C VAL A 110 -4.39 17.75 -12.75
N LYS A 111 -4.62 19.00 -13.20
CA LYS A 111 -4.27 19.48 -14.53
C LYS A 111 -2.89 20.13 -14.54
N ASP A 112 -2.58 20.92 -13.51
CA ASP A 112 -1.30 21.58 -13.34
C ASP A 112 -0.15 20.58 -13.09
N GLN A 113 0.90 20.63 -13.90
CA GLN A 113 2.04 19.72 -13.77
C GLN A 113 3.02 20.18 -12.69
N ASP A 114 3.18 21.49 -12.48
CA ASP A 114 4.09 22.04 -11.47
C ASP A 114 3.60 21.62 -10.08
N PHE A 115 2.29 21.65 -9.85
CA PHE A 115 1.69 21.16 -8.59
C PHE A 115 1.92 19.67 -8.37
N LEU A 116 1.97 18.86 -9.43
CA LEU A 116 2.27 17.43 -9.31
C LEU A 116 3.75 17.19 -8.96
N VAL A 117 4.65 18.01 -9.51
CA VAL A 117 6.08 17.98 -9.18
C VAL A 117 6.28 18.37 -7.72
N ASP A 118 5.78 19.53 -7.30
CA ASP A 118 5.91 20.02 -5.91
C ASP A 118 5.32 19.02 -4.90
N PHE A 119 4.18 18.40 -5.25
CA PHE A 119 3.56 17.36 -4.44
C PHE A 119 4.43 16.10 -4.33
N TYR A 120 5.06 15.69 -5.45
CA TYR A 120 5.95 14.55 -5.46
C TYR A 120 7.20 14.78 -4.61
N GLU A 121 7.83 15.95 -4.73
CA GLU A 121 8.96 16.36 -3.90
C GLU A 121 8.61 16.34 -2.41
N THR A 122 7.43 16.88 -2.06
CA THR A 122 6.92 16.83 -0.68
C THR A 122 6.76 15.39 -0.19
N CYS A 123 6.26 14.48 -1.03
CA CYS A 123 6.14 13.06 -0.69
C CYS A 123 7.50 12.40 -0.42
N LEU A 124 8.50 12.68 -1.26
CA LEU A 124 9.85 12.14 -1.11
C LEU A 124 10.54 12.65 0.15
N GLN A 125 10.37 13.93 0.48
CA GLN A 125 10.90 14.50 1.71
C GLN A 125 10.28 13.84 2.95
N LEU A 126 8.96 13.65 2.95
CA LEU A 126 8.26 13.02 4.06
C LEU A 126 8.59 11.52 4.20
N GLU A 127 8.87 10.81 3.10
CA GLU A 127 9.35 9.42 3.13
C GLU A 127 10.75 9.30 3.79
N LYS A 128 11.58 10.35 3.72
CA LYS A 128 12.87 10.41 4.44
C LYS A 128 12.70 10.72 5.93
N GLU A 129 11.76 11.61 6.26
CA GLU A 129 11.53 12.07 7.64
C GLU A 129 10.67 11.08 8.46
N GLN A 130 9.77 10.35 7.81
CA GLN A 130 8.82 9.43 8.42
C GLN A 130 9.00 8.05 7.78
N ASP A 131 9.06 6.98 8.57
CA ASP A 131 9.09 5.59 8.09
C ASP A 131 7.73 5.17 7.47
N PHE A 132 7.34 5.85 6.39
CA PHE A 132 6.08 5.69 5.71
C PHE A 132 6.31 5.61 4.19
N LYS A 133 5.83 4.53 3.57
CA LYS A 133 6.03 4.25 2.15
C LYS A 133 4.75 4.52 1.35
N ILE A 134 4.90 5.18 0.20
CA ILE A 134 3.79 5.58 -0.70
C ILE A 134 3.95 4.97 -2.10
N PRO A 135 4.00 3.63 -2.21
CA PRO A 135 4.44 2.96 -3.43
C PRO A 135 3.57 3.27 -4.66
N ARG A 136 2.24 3.39 -4.51
CA ARG A 136 1.34 3.58 -5.65
C ARG A 136 1.43 4.98 -6.24
N ILE A 137 1.56 5.97 -5.37
CA ILE A 137 1.70 7.38 -5.78
C ILE A 137 3.07 7.57 -6.43
N LYS A 138 4.12 6.96 -5.85
CA LYS A 138 5.47 7.00 -6.39
C LYS A 138 5.56 6.41 -7.79
N GLU A 139 5.04 5.19 -7.98
CA GLU A 139 4.97 4.52 -9.28
C GLU A 139 4.21 5.35 -10.31
N TYR A 140 3.06 5.91 -9.93
CA TYR A 140 2.25 6.73 -10.82
C TYR A 140 2.95 8.03 -11.24
N LEU A 141 3.55 8.75 -10.28
CA LEU A 141 4.21 10.02 -10.53
C LEU A 141 5.56 9.84 -11.24
N SER A 142 6.31 8.77 -10.97
CA SER A 142 7.55 8.49 -11.68
C SER A 142 7.31 8.28 -13.18
N VAL A 143 6.27 7.53 -13.55
CA VAL A 143 5.89 7.31 -14.95
C VAL A 143 5.30 8.57 -15.58
N ARG A 144 4.46 9.32 -14.84
CA ARG A 144 3.81 10.53 -15.36
C ARG A 144 4.78 11.70 -15.54
N LEU A 145 5.79 11.81 -14.68
CA LEU A 145 6.78 12.90 -14.68
C LEU A 145 8.09 12.51 -15.39
N GLU A 146 8.24 11.27 -15.85
CA GLU A 146 9.42 10.76 -16.58
C GLU A 146 9.82 11.65 -17.78
N GLY A 147 8.84 12.33 -18.38
CA GLY A 147 9.04 13.30 -19.47
C GLY A 147 9.40 14.73 -19.04
N LEU A 148 9.05 15.14 -17.81
CA LEU A 148 9.30 16.49 -17.26
C LEU A 148 10.70 16.60 -16.63
N ILE A 149 11.22 15.49 -16.09
CA ILE A 149 12.53 15.40 -15.41
C ILE A 149 13.72 15.62 -16.39
N ARG A 150 13.48 15.69 -17.70
CA ARG A 150 14.53 16.03 -18.68
C ARG A 150 15.06 17.46 -18.61
N GLY A 151 14.46 18.34 -17.80
CA GLY A 151 14.81 19.76 -17.74
C GLY A 151 15.26 20.33 -16.38
N PHE A 152 15.15 19.58 -15.28
CA PHE A 152 15.67 20.01 -13.98
C PHE A 152 16.96 19.25 -13.69
N GLN A 153 18.09 19.97 -13.73
CA GLN A 153 19.37 19.47 -13.24
C GLN A 153 19.26 19.34 -11.72
N ASP A 154 18.90 18.15 -11.28
CA ASP A 154 18.84 17.78 -9.88
C ASP A 154 20.27 17.52 -9.35
N PRO A 155 20.77 18.28 -8.36
CA PRO A 155 22.04 18.00 -7.68
C PRO A 155 22.04 16.65 -6.94
N SER A 156 20.87 16.02 -6.76
CA SER A 156 20.72 14.74 -6.06
C SER A 156 21.33 13.54 -6.81
N LYS A 157 21.69 13.69 -8.10
CA LYS A 157 22.40 12.65 -8.87
C LYS A 157 23.86 12.46 -8.46
N GLU A 158 24.44 13.38 -7.69
CA GLU A 158 25.80 13.19 -7.15
C GLU A 158 25.74 12.40 -5.83
N GLU A 159 24.75 12.66 -4.96
CA GLU A 159 24.59 11.90 -3.69
C GLU A 159 24.02 10.48 -3.88
N GLU A 160 23.20 10.22 -4.91
CA GLU A 160 22.76 8.85 -5.23
C GLU A 160 23.88 8.01 -5.85
N LYS A 161 24.82 8.62 -6.56
CA LYS A 161 26.01 7.93 -7.07
C LYS A 161 27.01 7.63 -5.96
N GLU A 162 27.23 8.54 -5.01
CA GLU A 162 28.11 8.27 -3.86
C GLU A 162 27.53 7.19 -2.92
N LYS A 163 26.20 7.11 -2.77
CA LYS A 163 25.55 6.03 -1.97
C LYS A 163 25.43 4.70 -2.71
N GLU A 164 25.39 4.70 -4.05
CA GLU A 164 25.52 3.48 -4.86
C GLU A 164 26.96 2.96 -4.85
N GLU A 165 27.97 3.85 -4.92
CA GLU A 165 29.39 3.49 -4.79
C GLU A 165 29.75 2.99 -3.38
N GLU A 166 29.23 3.59 -2.30
CA GLU A 166 29.42 3.06 -0.93
C GLU A 166 28.74 1.70 -0.72
N LYS A 167 27.59 1.43 -1.36
CA LYS A 167 26.91 0.13 -1.31
C LYS A 167 27.55 -0.94 -2.19
N GLU A 168 28.25 -0.54 -3.25
CA GLU A 168 29.06 -1.44 -4.08
C GLU A 168 30.37 -1.79 -3.37
N GLU A 169 31.05 -0.85 -2.70
CA GLU A 169 32.25 -1.14 -1.90
C GLU A 169 31.95 -2.01 -0.66
N GLU A 170 30.79 -1.83 -0.02
CA GLU A 170 30.37 -2.68 1.12
C GLU A 170 29.91 -4.09 0.68
N LYS A 171 29.49 -4.25 -0.60
CA LYS A 171 29.19 -5.55 -1.22
C LYS A 171 30.46 -6.28 -1.65
N GLU A 172 31.48 -5.58 -2.13
CA GLU A 172 32.77 -6.18 -2.51
C GLU A 172 33.55 -6.71 -1.31
N GLN A 173 33.52 -6.03 -0.14
CA GLN A 173 34.20 -6.52 1.07
C GLN A 173 33.53 -7.73 1.74
N LYS A 174 32.26 -8.03 1.44
CA LYS A 174 31.57 -9.25 1.94
C LYS A 174 31.73 -10.46 1.02
N GLN A 175 32.17 -10.26 -0.23
CA GLN A 175 32.37 -11.35 -1.19
C GLN A 175 33.72 -12.07 -1.07
N GLU A 176 34.75 -11.47 -0.46
CA GLU A 176 36.09 -12.10 -0.39
C GLU A 176 36.24 -13.24 0.63
N LYS A 177 35.22 -13.57 1.44
CA LYS A 177 35.34 -14.61 2.48
C LYS A 177 34.57 -15.91 2.26
N ARG A 178 33.90 -16.12 1.13
CA ARG A 178 33.22 -17.41 0.86
C ARG A 178 33.35 -17.86 -0.60
N ALA A 179 34.59 -17.90 -1.10
CA ALA A 179 34.93 -18.76 -2.22
C ALA A 179 35.22 -20.18 -1.69
N SER A 180 34.20 -21.04 -1.67
CA SER A 180 34.36 -22.50 -1.76
C SER A 180 33.02 -23.18 -2.07
N ALA A 181 33.03 -24.00 -3.13
CA ALA A 181 32.04 -25.00 -3.58
C ALA A 181 30.92 -24.55 -4.55
N GLU A 182 31.25 -24.72 -5.84
CA GLU A 182 30.47 -25.23 -6.98
C GLU A 182 29.25 -24.48 -7.57
N GLU A 183 29.33 -24.32 -8.90
CA GLU A 183 28.37 -23.69 -9.82
C GLU A 183 26.96 -24.30 -9.77
N VAL A 184 25.94 -23.47 -9.50
CA VAL A 184 24.56 -23.73 -9.94
C VAL A 184 23.89 -22.41 -10.31
N VAL A 185 23.23 -22.40 -11.46
CA VAL A 185 22.42 -21.29 -11.99
C VAL A 185 21.34 -20.91 -10.97
N GLU A 186 21.47 -19.75 -10.32
CA GLU A 186 20.46 -19.28 -9.37
C GLU A 186 19.15 -18.91 -10.09
N VAL A 187 18.15 -19.78 -9.98
CA VAL A 187 16.78 -19.50 -10.45
C VAL A 187 16.12 -18.55 -9.46
N ASN A 188 15.75 -17.34 -9.90
CA ASN A 188 15.10 -16.34 -9.06
C ASN A 188 13.59 -16.61 -8.90
N PRO A 189 13.09 -17.03 -7.72
CA PRO A 189 11.69 -17.42 -7.52
C PRO A 189 10.69 -16.27 -7.69
N ILE A 190 11.12 -15.01 -7.52
CA ILE A 190 10.29 -13.83 -7.73
C ILE A 190 9.99 -13.65 -9.21
N SER A 191 11.02 -13.75 -10.05
CA SER A 191 10.87 -13.66 -11.50
C SER A 191 9.96 -14.77 -12.05
N PHE A 192 10.04 -15.97 -11.47
CA PHE A 192 9.18 -17.10 -11.82
C PHE A 192 7.71 -16.83 -11.44
N TYR A 193 7.48 -16.23 -10.27
CA TYR A 193 6.15 -15.87 -9.80
C TYR A 193 5.48 -14.83 -10.69
N GLU A 194 6.19 -13.74 -11.02
CA GLU A 194 5.65 -12.66 -11.86
C GLU A 194 5.25 -13.13 -13.26
N GLN A 195 6.03 -14.03 -13.85
CA GLN A 195 5.77 -14.58 -15.19
C GLN A 195 4.54 -15.50 -15.25
N ASN A 196 4.23 -16.24 -14.16
CA ASN A 196 3.27 -17.35 -14.22
C ASN A 196 2.02 -17.16 -13.34
N PHE A 197 2.11 -16.40 -12.24
CA PHE A 197 1.03 -16.21 -11.27
C PHE A 197 0.40 -14.82 -11.37
N GLY A 198 1.14 -13.80 -11.83
CA GLY A 198 0.69 -12.43 -12.02
C GLY A 198 1.43 -11.42 -11.16
N LEU A 199 0.82 -10.27 -10.88
CA LEU A 199 1.45 -9.18 -10.14
C LEU A 199 1.82 -9.61 -8.72
N ILE A 200 3.10 -9.45 -8.38
CA ILE A 200 3.60 -9.70 -7.03
C ILE A 200 3.23 -8.53 -6.12
N THR A 201 2.66 -8.84 -4.96
CA THR A 201 2.44 -7.84 -3.91
C THR A 201 3.57 -7.93 -2.90
N PRO A 202 3.90 -6.86 -2.15
CA PRO A 202 4.94 -6.91 -1.12
C PRO A 202 4.76 -8.06 -0.12
N PHE A 203 3.52 -8.34 0.30
CA PHE A 203 3.21 -9.47 1.18
C PHE A 203 3.58 -10.84 0.59
N ILE A 204 3.40 -11.01 -0.72
CA ILE A 204 3.76 -12.25 -1.42
C ILE A 204 5.27 -12.32 -1.62
N ALA A 205 5.92 -11.20 -1.95
CA ALA A 205 7.38 -11.11 -2.06
C ALA A 205 8.06 -11.44 -0.73
N ASP A 206 7.61 -10.85 0.38
CA ASP A 206 8.11 -11.13 1.73
C ASP A 206 7.90 -12.60 2.10
N GLY A 207 6.74 -13.17 1.74
CA GLY A 207 6.47 -14.59 1.94
C GLY A 207 7.40 -15.50 1.13
N ILE A 208 7.69 -15.15 -0.13
CA ILE A 208 8.63 -15.88 -0.98
C ILE A 208 10.04 -15.79 -0.40
N HIS A 209 10.49 -14.62 0.04
CA HIS A 209 11.78 -14.43 0.69
C HIS A 209 11.91 -15.26 1.97
N ALA A 210 10.89 -15.26 2.83
CA ALA A 210 10.89 -16.08 4.04
C ALA A 210 11.02 -17.58 3.72
N TRP A 211 10.38 -18.07 2.66
CA TRP A 211 10.52 -19.46 2.24
C TRP A 211 11.87 -19.78 1.58
N ILE A 212 12.50 -18.79 0.92
CA ILE A 212 13.86 -18.93 0.41
C ILE A 212 14.84 -19.10 1.57
N ASP A 213 14.67 -18.33 2.65
CA ASP A 213 15.52 -18.41 3.85
C ASP A 213 15.37 -19.75 4.60
N ASP A 214 14.13 -20.27 4.70
CA ASP A 214 13.84 -21.51 5.46
C ASP A 214 14.14 -22.80 4.67
N LEU A 215 14.02 -22.79 3.34
CA LEU A 215 14.21 -23.95 2.47
C LEU A 215 15.36 -23.69 1.47
N ASN A 216 15.02 -23.18 0.29
CA ASN A 216 15.88 -22.65 -0.76
C ASN A 216 15.03 -22.21 -1.97
N ALA A 217 15.64 -21.47 -2.90
CA ALA A 217 14.98 -20.96 -4.09
C ALA A 217 14.42 -22.06 -5.02
N GLU A 218 15.15 -23.16 -5.21
CA GLU A 218 14.74 -24.25 -6.11
C GLU A 218 13.46 -24.94 -5.65
N LEU A 219 13.32 -25.18 -4.34
CA LEU A 219 12.12 -25.75 -3.75
C LEU A 219 10.92 -24.82 -3.86
N VAL A 220 11.14 -23.51 -3.69
CA VAL A 220 10.07 -22.52 -3.85
C VAL A 220 9.53 -22.53 -5.28
N VAL A 221 10.42 -22.54 -6.28
CA VAL A 221 10.03 -22.65 -7.69
C VAL A 221 9.32 -23.98 -7.97
N LYS A 222 9.83 -25.10 -7.42
CA LYS A 222 9.20 -26.41 -7.60
C LYS A 222 7.79 -26.48 -7.03
N ALA A 223 7.54 -25.87 -5.88
CA ALA A 223 6.20 -25.78 -5.30
C ALA A 223 5.24 -24.96 -6.19
N MET A 224 5.75 -23.89 -6.81
CA MET A 224 5.00 -23.07 -7.76
C MET A 224 4.69 -23.84 -9.05
N GLU A 225 5.64 -24.61 -9.61
CA GLU A 225 5.40 -25.49 -10.76
C GLU A 225 4.26 -26.48 -10.49
N ILE A 226 4.26 -27.16 -9.34
CA ILE A 226 3.21 -28.11 -8.95
C ILE A 226 1.83 -27.43 -8.86
N ALA A 227 1.80 -26.19 -8.39
CA ALA A 227 0.56 -25.41 -8.32
C ALA A 227 0.05 -25.06 -9.73
N LEU A 228 0.93 -24.76 -10.69
CA LEU A 228 0.58 -24.52 -12.10
C LEU A 228 0.10 -25.78 -12.81
N GLU A 229 0.76 -26.93 -12.59
CA GLU A 229 0.34 -28.23 -13.14
C GLU A 229 -1.09 -28.62 -12.72
N LYS A 230 -1.49 -28.23 -11.50
CA LYS A 230 -2.86 -28.42 -11.00
C LYS A 230 -3.83 -27.30 -11.40
N ASN A 231 -3.41 -26.37 -12.24
CA ASN A 231 -4.17 -25.19 -12.68
C ASN A 231 -4.64 -24.31 -11.50
N THR A 232 -3.88 -24.30 -10.41
CA THR A 232 -4.15 -23.51 -9.21
C THR A 232 -3.11 -22.40 -9.06
N ARG A 233 -3.39 -21.22 -9.59
CA ARG A 233 -2.55 -20.01 -9.41
C ARG A 233 -2.80 -19.34 -8.06
N ASN A 234 -2.71 -20.10 -6.97
CA ASN A 234 -3.05 -19.64 -5.63
C ASN A 234 -1.86 -19.81 -4.68
N MET A 235 -1.33 -18.69 -4.16
CA MET A 235 -0.22 -18.71 -3.21
C MET A 235 -0.54 -19.42 -1.89
N ASN A 236 -1.80 -19.50 -1.48
CA ASN A 236 -2.16 -20.31 -0.32
C ASN A 236 -1.91 -21.79 -0.57
N TYR A 237 -2.11 -22.27 -1.80
CA TYR A 237 -1.81 -23.65 -2.18
C TYR A 237 -0.30 -23.90 -2.22
N VAL A 238 0.48 -22.97 -2.79
CA VAL A 238 1.95 -23.01 -2.75
C VAL A 238 2.46 -23.04 -1.30
N ASN A 239 1.92 -22.19 -0.43
CA ASN A 239 2.26 -22.16 1.00
C ASN A 239 1.93 -23.48 1.72
N THR A 240 0.84 -24.17 1.35
CA THR A 240 0.53 -25.48 1.95
C THR A 240 1.56 -26.55 1.57
N ILE A 241 2.06 -26.51 0.33
CA ILE A 241 3.09 -27.43 -0.15
C ILE A 241 4.41 -27.15 0.58
N LEU A 242 4.83 -25.88 0.63
CA LEU A 242 6.08 -25.48 1.28
C LEU A 242 6.07 -25.77 2.79
N ARG A 243 4.93 -25.56 3.46
CA ARG A 243 4.75 -25.94 4.87
C ARG A 243 4.90 -27.44 5.10
N ASP A 244 4.30 -28.27 4.24
CA ASP A 244 4.41 -29.72 4.34
C ASP A 244 5.86 -30.19 4.15
N TRP A 245 6.59 -29.59 3.20
CA TRP A 245 8.01 -29.90 2.97
C TRP A 245 8.91 -29.45 4.11
N HIS A 246 8.68 -28.23 4.65
CA HIS A 246 9.40 -27.72 5.81
C HIS A 246 9.16 -28.58 7.06
N LEU A 247 7.91 -28.98 7.33
CA LEU A 247 7.57 -29.85 8.46
C LEU A 247 8.19 -31.25 8.35
N LYS A 248 8.37 -31.75 7.13
CA LYS A 248 9.04 -33.03 6.85
C LYS A 248 10.57 -32.91 6.78
N GLY A 249 11.11 -31.69 6.89
CA GLY A 249 12.54 -31.42 6.83
C GLY A 249 13.18 -31.68 5.47
N LEU A 250 12.40 -31.59 4.38
CA LEU A 250 12.89 -31.81 3.01
C LEU A 250 13.65 -30.57 2.55
N LYS A 251 14.94 -30.71 2.22
CA LYS A 251 15.82 -29.59 1.88
C LYS A 251 16.34 -29.62 0.46
N THR A 252 16.12 -30.70 -0.28
CA THR A 252 16.56 -30.79 -1.69
C THR A 252 15.40 -31.19 -2.59
N VAL A 253 15.47 -30.78 -3.87
CA VAL A 253 14.49 -31.18 -4.89
C VAL A 253 14.43 -32.71 -5.03
N ALA A 254 15.58 -33.40 -4.88
CA ALA A 254 15.67 -34.86 -4.89
C ALA A 254 14.87 -35.51 -3.75
N ASP A 255 14.89 -34.93 -2.54
CA ASP A 255 14.12 -35.43 -1.39
C ASP A 255 12.61 -35.28 -1.62
N VAL A 256 12.19 -34.18 -2.24
CA VAL A 256 10.79 -33.93 -2.61
C VAL A 256 10.30 -34.93 -3.65
N GLU A 257 11.11 -35.21 -4.69
CA GLU A 257 10.75 -36.21 -5.69
C GLU A 257 10.68 -37.62 -5.11
N ALA A 258 11.59 -37.97 -4.18
CA ALA A 258 11.55 -39.24 -3.47
C ALA A 258 10.29 -39.36 -2.59
N ALA A 259 9.92 -38.28 -1.89
CA ALA A 259 8.71 -38.22 -1.07
C ALA A 259 7.42 -38.32 -1.90
N ASP A 260 7.35 -37.65 -3.06
CA ASP A 260 6.20 -37.73 -3.96
C ASP A 260 6.09 -39.10 -4.63
N LYS A 261 7.21 -39.72 -5.06
CA LYS A 261 7.22 -41.10 -5.56
C LYS A 261 6.75 -42.10 -4.51
N ALA A 262 7.20 -41.96 -3.26
CA ALA A 262 6.74 -42.79 -2.15
C ALA A 262 5.24 -42.60 -1.87
N PHE A 263 4.75 -41.36 -1.87
CA PHE A 263 3.33 -41.05 -1.68
C PHE A 263 2.45 -41.62 -2.81
N ARG A 264 2.89 -41.50 -4.07
CA ARG A 264 2.22 -42.07 -5.25
C ARG A 264 2.21 -43.61 -5.21
N ALA A 265 3.33 -44.25 -4.85
CA ALA A 265 3.42 -45.70 -4.69
C ALA A 265 2.50 -46.20 -3.57
N GLN A 266 2.41 -45.47 -2.46
CA GLN A 266 1.54 -45.80 -1.33
C GLN A 266 0.05 -45.61 -1.64
N ARG A 267 -0.29 -44.64 -2.52
CA ARG A 267 -1.65 -44.46 -3.08
C ARG A 267 -2.04 -45.55 -4.08
N LEU A 268 -1.11 -46.04 -4.88
CA LEU A 268 -1.35 -47.11 -5.87
C LEU A 268 -1.46 -48.50 -5.23
N ALA A 269 -0.81 -48.70 -4.08
CA ALA A 269 -0.83 -49.98 -3.35
C ALA A 269 -2.07 -50.20 -2.45
N LYS A 270 -2.94 -49.20 -2.29
CA LYS A 270 -4.21 -49.34 -1.55
C LYS A 270 -5.41 -49.24 -2.51
N PRO A 271 -6.30 -50.24 -2.59
CA PRO A 271 -7.55 -50.08 -3.32
C PRO A 271 -8.38 -48.96 -2.69
N GLN A 272 -8.99 -48.11 -3.53
CA GLN A 272 -9.83 -46.99 -3.12
C GLN A 272 -10.95 -47.47 -2.18
N GLN A 273 -10.77 -47.22 -0.89
CA GLN A 273 -11.89 -47.03 0.02
C GLN A 273 -11.98 -45.53 0.29
N SER A 274 -13.08 -44.94 -0.16
CA SER A 274 -13.52 -43.62 0.27
C SER A 274 -13.83 -43.67 1.77
N THR A 275 -12.86 -43.30 2.59
CA THR A 275 -13.10 -42.98 4.00
C THR A 275 -12.66 -41.55 4.23
N GLN A 276 -13.63 -40.66 4.47
CA GLN A 276 -13.39 -39.36 5.09
C GLN A 276 -12.64 -39.61 6.39
N VAL A 277 -11.42 -39.08 6.50
CA VAL A 277 -10.62 -39.23 7.73
C VAL A 277 -11.00 -38.09 8.67
N PRO A 278 -11.46 -38.35 9.91
CA PRO A 278 -11.76 -37.29 10.86
C PRO A 278 -10.45 -36.62 11.31
N TYR A 279 -10.46 -35.30 11.38
CA TYR A 279 -9.35 -34.49 11.89
C TYR A 279 -9.08 -34.85 13.36
N GLN A 280 -7.96 -35.53 13.63
CA GLN A 280 -7.54 -35.85 15.00
C GLN A 280 -6.94 -34.60 15.67
N GLN A 281 -7.69 -34.04 16.62
CA GLN A 281 -7.20 -33.01 17.54
C GLN A 281 -6.02 -33.54 18.36
N LYS A 282 -4.82 -33.03 18.12
CA LYS A 282 -3.69 -33.18 19.03
C LYS A 282 -3.27 -31.80 19.54
N GLY A 283 -3.72 -31.48 20.75
CA GLY A 283 -3.19 -30.43 21.61
C GLY A 283 -3.23 -29.00 21.08
N LEU A 284 -4.41 -28.46 20.77
CA LEU A 284 -4.58 -27.02 20.55
C LEU A 284 -4.26 -26.21 21.82
N SER A 285 -3.59 -25.06 21.67
CA SER A 285 -3.42 -24.09 22.75
C SER A 285 -4.78 -23.58 23.24
N GLU A 286 -4.89 -23.15 24.51
CA GLU A 286 -6.14 -22.60 25.08
C GLU A 286 -6.68 -21.40 24.28
N SER A 287 -5.79 -20.57 23.74
CA SER A 287 -6.17 -19.46 22.85
C SER A 287 -6.85 -19.98 21.58
N THR A 288 -6.33 -21.06 20.99
CA THR A 288 -6.90 -21.67 19.78
C THR A 288 -8.24 -22.36 20.06
N LYS A 289 -8.42 -22.95 21.25
CA LYS A 289 -9.71 -23.51 21.67
C LYS A 289 -10.78 -22.42 21.82
N ASN A 290 -10.42 -21.28 22.42
CA ASN A 290 -11.33 -20.16 22.60
C ASN A 290 -11.76 -19.53 21.26
N VAL A 291 -10.84 -19.42 20.30
CA VAL A 291 -11.15 -18.89 18.96
C VAL A 291 -12.10 -19.83 18.21
N ILE A 292 -11.86 -21.14 18.25
CA ILE A 292 -12.75 -22.12 17.60
C ILE A 292 -14.13 -22.12 18.25
N GLN A 293 -14.21 -22.05 19.57
CA GLN A 293 -15.48 -22.00 20.28
C GLN A 293 -16.26 -20.70 20.02
N GLN A 294 -15.56 -19.57 19.88
CA GLN A 294 -16.17 -18.32 19.41
C GLN A 294 -16.70 -18.47 17.98
N GLN A 295 -15.92 -19.06 17.09
CA GLN A 295 -16.30 -19.22 15.68
C GLN A 295 -17.51 -20.15 15.52
N GLU A 296 -17.56 -21.26 16.25
CA GLU A 296 -18.72 -22.17 16.31
C GLU A 296 -19.96 -21.48 16.91
N SER A 297 -19.79 -20.63 17.93
CA SER A 297 -20.90 -19.86 18.51
C SER A 297 -21.44 -18.78 17.56
N TRP A 298 -20.59 -18.25 16.69
CA TRP A 298 -20.99 -17.30 15.65
C TRP A 298 -21.75 -18.01 14.53
N GLU A 299 -21.29 -19.18 14.10
CA GLU A 299 -21.95 -19.99 13.06
C GLU A 299 -23.32 -20.50 13.50
N GLN A 300 -23.48 -20.85 14.78
CA GLN A 300 -24.76 -21.25 15.38
C GLN A 300 -25.76 -20.08 15.54
N ASN A 301 -25.27 -18.85 15.59
CA ASN A 301 -26.08 -17.64 15.75
C ASN A 301 -26.23 -16.84 14.44
N ILE A 302 -25.89 -17.43 13.29
CA ILE A 302 -26.22 -16.83 12.00
C ILE A 302 -27.75 -16.86 11.89
N PRO A 303 -28.43 -15.70 11.85
CA PRO A 303 -29.87 -15.68 11.77
C PRO A 303 -30.31 -16.36 10.48
N THR A 304 -31.28 -17.25 10.57
CA THR A 304 -31.83 -17.93 9.39
C THR A 304 -32.51 -16.94 8.45
N ASP A 305 -32.64 -17.30 7.17
CA ASP A 305 -33.32 -16.44 6.19
C ASP A 305 -34.76 -16.08 6.62
N GLU A 306 -35.43 -16.95 7.39
CA GLU A 306 -36.74 -16.68 8.00
C GLU A 306 -36.66 -15.66 9.14
N GLU A 307 -35.62 -15.71 9.98
CA GLU A 307 -35.38 -14.74 11.05
C GLU A 307 -34.95 -13.37 10.50
N LEU A 308 -34.14 -13.35 9.43
CA LEU A 308 -33.78 -12.16 8.67
C LEU A 308 -35.00 -11.53 7.99
N ALA A 309 -35.89 -12.34 7.41
CA ALA A 309 -37.14 -11.87 6.82
C ALA A 309 -38.10 -11.30 7.88
N ALA A 310 -38.21 -11.95 9.04
CA ALA A 310 -39.01 -11.47 10.16
C ALA A 310 -38.44 -10.17 10.75
N LEU A 311 -37.11 -10.04 10.88
CA LEU A 311 -36.43 -8.81 11.28
C LEU A 311 -36.65 -7.68 10.27
N ASN A 312 -36.59 -7.96 8.97
CA ASN A 312 -36.86 -6.96 7.92
C ASN A 312 -38.33 -6.50 7.92
N GLN A 313 -39.28 -7.40 8.18
CA GLN A 313 -40.69 -7.02 8.34
C GLN A 313 -40.94 -6.20 9.61
N LYS A 314 -40.27 -6.52 10.73
CA LYS A 314 -40.35 -5.76 11.98
C LYS A 314 -39.70 -4.38 11.90
N SER A 315 -38.70 -4.23 11.02
CA SER A 315 -37.88 -3.02 10.90
C SER A 315 -38.39 -2.02 9.87
N GLY A 316 -39.54 -2.23 9.24
CA GLY A 316 -40.18 -1.21 8.38
C GLY A 316 -39.37 -0.77 7.15
N TRP A 317 -38.41 -1.57 6.68
CA TRP A 317 -37.66 -1.33 5.44
C TRP A 317 -38.22 -2.17 4.28
N MET A 318 -39.50 -1.96 3.98
CA MET A 318 -40.00 -2.10 2.61
C MET A 318 -40.85 -0.87 2.34
N VAL A 319 -40.20 0.17 1.83
CA VAL A 319 -40.89 1.27 1.15
C VAL A 319 -41.04 0.87 -0.31
N GLN A 320 -42.26 1.06 -0.78
CA GLN A 320 -42.82 0.86 -2.12
C GLN A 320 -41.97 1.42 -3.26
#